data_AF-A0AAN8V6M6-F1
#
_entry.id   AF-A0AAN8V6M6-F1
#
_cell.length_a   1.000
_cell.length_b   1.000
_cell.length_c   1.000
_cell.angle_alpha   90.00
_cell.angle_beta   90.00
_cell.angle_gamma   90.00
#
_symmetry.space_group_name_H-M   'P 1'
#
loop_
_entity.id
_entity.type
_entity.pdbx_description
1 polymer ?
#
loop_
_entity_poly.entity_id
_entity_poly.type
_entity_poly.pdbx_seq_one_letter_code
_entity_poly.pdbx_strand_id
1 'polypeptide(L)'
;FYMQNFTTKIVNLMKSERLFASQGGPIILSQIENEYQNVEAAFHEKGTSYVKWAAQMAVGLQTGVPWIMCKQADAPDPVINTCNGMRCGETFAGPNSPNKPSIWTENWTSFYQVYGGDPYIRSAEDIAYHVALFVSKGGSYVNYYMYHGGTNFGRTSSAYVITSYYDQAPLDEYGTTNLL
;
A
#
# COMPACT_ATOMS: atom_id res chain seq x y z
N PHE A 1 -17.89 -11.22 -8.02
CA PHE A 1 -19.17 -10.51 -7.76
C PHE A 1 -19.02 -9.46 -6.66
N TYR A 2 -19.03 -9.80 -5.36
CA TYR A 2 -19.06 -8.79 -4.27
C TYR A 2 -17.92 -7.75 -4.33
N MET A 3 -16.67 -8.21 -4.44
CA MET A 3 -15.50 -7.35 -4.60
C MET A 3 -15.68 -6.37 -5.78
N GLN A 4 -15.93 -6.89 -6.99
CA GLN A 4 -16.18 -6.09 -8.19
C GLN A 4 -17.29 -5.05 -7.98
N ASN A 5 -18.42 -5.41 -7.36
CA ASN A 5 -19.51 -4.47 -7.10
C ASN A 5 -19.06 -3.33 -6.17
N PHE A 6 -18.29 -3.64 -5.12
CA PHE A 6 -17.77 -2.63 -4.20
C PHE A 6 -16.70 -1.75 -4.86
N THR A 7 -15.71 -2.33 -5.53
CA THR A 7 -14.68 -1.58 -6.28
C THR A 7 -15.32 -0.67 -7.34
N THR A 8 -16.30 -1.18 -8.09
CA THR A 8 -17.06 -0.39 -9.08
C THR A 8 -17.81 0.75 -8.42
N LYS A 9 -18.47 0.53 -7.27
CA LYS A 9 -19.16 1.57 -6.51
C LYS A 9 -18.21 2.68 -6.07
N ILE A 10 -17.04 2.33 -5.53
CA ILE A 10 -16.04 3.31 -5.09
C ILE A 10 -15.47 4.08 -6.28
N VAL A 11 -15.07 3.40 -7.36
CA VAL A 11 -14.55 4.09 -8.56
C VAL A 11 -15.60 5.02 -9.18
N ASN A 12 -16.87 4.62 -9.24
CA ASN A 12 -17.95 5.48 -9.75
C ASN A 12 -18.19 6.71 -8.86
N LEU A 13 -18.08 6.57 -7.54
CA LEU A 13 -18.16 7.70 -6.60
C LEU A 13 -16.97 8.65 -6.77
N MET A 14 -15.75 8.14 -6.86
CA MET A 14 -14.57 8.98 -7.12
C MET A 14 -14.67 9.69 -8.49
N LYS A 15 -15.29 9.05 -9.49
CA LYS A 15 -15.57 9.64 -10.80
C LYS A 15 -16.64 10.74 -10.78
N SER A 16 -17.72 10.58 -10.00
CA SER A 16 -18.78 11.61 -9.90
C SER A 16 -18.24 12.90 -9.29
N GLU A 17 -17.41 12.75 -8.24
CA GLU A 17 -16.74 13.87 -7.57
C GLU A 17 -15.47 14.37 -8.29
N ARG A 18 -15.16 13.84 -9.48
CA ARG A 18 -14.00 14.20 -10.32
C ARG A 18 -12.64 14.08 -9.61
N LEU A 19 -12.51 13.11 -8.71
CA LEU A 19 -11.34 12.99 -7.84
C LEU A 19 -10.12 12.33 -8.50
N PHE A 20 -10.23 11.70 -9.66
CA PHE A 20 -9.08 11.20 -10.40
C PHE A 20 -8.29 12.33 -11.07
N ALA A 21 -6.95 12.22 -11.11
CA ALA A 21 -6.08 13.21 -11.76
C ALA A 21 -6.39 13.37 -13.27
N SER A 22 -6.88 12.31 -13.92
CA SER A 22 -7.44 12.33 -15.28
C SER A 22 -8.66 13.27 -15.45
N GLN A 23 -9.30 13.65 -14.35
CA GLN A 23 -10.43 14.58 -14.28
C GLN A 23 -10.07 15.91 -13.59
N GLY A 24 -8.79 16.11 -13.23
CA GLY A 24 -8.30 17.28 -12.48
C GLY A 24 -8.29 17.13 -10.95
N GLY A 25 -8.60 15.95 -10.41
CA GLY A 25 -8.60 15.67 -8.97
C GLY A 25 -7.27 15.13 -8.40
N PRO A 26 -7.20 14.83 -7.09
CA PRO A 26 -5.95 14.45 -6.41
C PRO A 26 -5.53 12.97 -6.53
N ILE A 27 -6.41 12.05 -6.98
CA ILE A 27 -6.10 10.61 -7.00
C ILE A 27 -5.22 10.28 -8.22
N ILE A 28 -3.93 10.02 -7.96
CA ILE A 28 -2.91 9.71 -8.96
C ILE A 28 -2.63 8.21 -9.16
N LEU A 29 -3.05 7.36 -8.22
CA LEU A 29 -2.83 5.91 -8.23
C LEU A 29 -4.06 5.21 -7.62
N SER A 30 -4.25 3.93 -7.89
CA SER A 30 -5.25 3.08 -7.22
C SER A 30 -4.73 1.67 -7.05
N GLN A 31 -4.95 1.06 -5.88
CA GLN A 31 -4.53 -0.31 -5.61
C GLN A 31 -5.72 -1.28 -5.71
N ILE A 32 -5.50 -2.42 -6.34
CA ILE A 32 -6.37 -3.59 -6.25
C ILE A 32 -5.63 -4.69 -5.49
N GLU A 33 -6.32 -5.47 -4.67
CA GLU A 33 -5.73 -6.37 -3.67
C GLU A 33 -4.78 -5.73 -2.66
N ASN A 34 -4.26 -6.55 -1.75
CA ASN A 34 -3.19 -6.17 -0.84
C ASN A 34 -2.34 -7.40 -0.50
N GLU A 35 -1.09 -7.42 -0.94
CA GLU A 35 -0.11 -8.50 -0.72
C GLU A 35 -0.60 -9.92 -1.05
N TYR A 36 -1.46 -10.08 -2.06
CA TYR A 36 -2.15 -11.34 -2.33
C TYR A 36 -1.19 -12.50 -2.66
N GLN A 37 0.00 -12.23 -3.22
CA GLN A 37 0.99 -13.28 -3.48
C GLN A 37 1.46 -14.03 -2.22
N ASN A 38 1.36 -13.42 -1.03
CA ASN A 38 1.63 -14.11 0.24
C ASN A 38 0.71 -15.33 0.46
N VAL A 39 -0.51 -15.31 -0.12
CA VAL A 39 -1.53 -16.38 0.03
C VAL A 39 -1.85 -17.09 -1.28
N GLU A 40 -1.49 -16.52 -2.43
CA GLU A 40 -1.83 -17.01 -3.77
C GLU A 40 -1.52 -18.51 -3.97
N ALA A 41 -0.33 -18.95 -3.55
CA ALA A 41 0.11 -20.33 -3.72
C ALA A 41 -0.80 -21.36 -3.02
N ALA A 42 -1.47 -20.97 -1.93
CA ALA A 42 -2.43 -21.83 -1.22
C ALA A 42 -3.72 -22.08 -2.02
N PHE A 43 -3.97 -21.29 -3.08
CA PHE A 43 -5.10 -21.46 -3.99
C PHE A 43 -4.70 -22.14 -5.32
N HIS A 44 -3.43 -22.55 -5.47
CA HIS A 44 -2.88 -23.15 -6.68
C HIS A 44 -3.23 -22.33 -7.94
N GLU A 45 -3.63 -22.97 -9.04
CA GLU A 45 -4.02 -22.31 -10.29
C GLU A 45 -5.11 -21.24 -10.12
N LYS A 46 -6.01 -21.40 -9.13
CA LYS A 46 -7.06 -20.41 -8.85
C LYS A 46 -6.50 -19.11 -8.29
N GLY A 47 -5.34 -19.13 -7.63
CA GLY A 47 -4.65 -17.93 -7.16
C GLY A 47 -4.26 -17.02 -8.33
N THR A 48 -3.49 -17.56 -9.28
CA THR A 48 -3.04 -16.82 -10.46
C THR A 48 -4.19 -16.45 -11.41
N SER A 49 -5.22 -17.31 -11.53
CA SER A 49 -6.45 -16.96 -12.26
C SER A 49 -7.19 -15.78 -11.62
N TYR A 50 -7.22 -15.72 -10.29
CA TYR A 50 -7.84 -14.63 -9.54
C TYR A 50 -7.05 -13.32 -9.69
N VAL A 51 -5.72 -13.34 -9.57
CA VAL A 51 -4.85 -12.16 -9.79
C VAL A 51 -5.10 -11.54 -11.17
N LYS A 52 -5.14 -12.38 -12.21
CA LYS A 52 -5.45 -11.94 -13.59
C LYS A 52 -6.84 -11.33 -13.70
N TRP A 53 -7.85 -11.95 -13.10
CA TRP A 53 -9.22 -11.42 -13.08
C TRP A 53 -9.32 -10.09 -12.32
N ALA A 54 -8.68 -9.96 -11.16
CA ALA A 54 -8.74 -8.77 -10.31
C ALA A 54 -8.09 -7.57 -11.02
N ALA A 55 -6.92 -7.76 -11.62
CA ALA A 55 -6.23 -6.76 -12.42
C ALA A 55 -7.04 -6.33 -13.66
N GLN A 56 -7.57 -7.28 -14.43
CA GLN A 56 -8.42 -6.99 -15.60
C GLN A 56 -9.70 -6.23 -15.21
N MET A 57 -10.34 -6.63 -14.10
CA MET A 57 -11.52 -5.98 -13.57
C MET A 57 -11.21 -4.52 -13.19
N ALA A 58 -10.15 -4.28 -12.43
CA ALA A 58 -9.76 -2.94 -11.98
C ALA A 58 -9.38 -2.01 -13.15
N VAL A 59 -8.54 -2.48 -14.08
CA VAL A 59 -8.16 -1.73 -15.29
C VAL A 59 -9.39 -1.43 -16.17
N GLY A 60 -10.31 -2.39 -16.27
CA GLY A 60 -11.59 -2.23 -16.97
C GLY A 60 -12.52 -1.15 -16.40
N LEU A 61 -12.30 -0.69 -15.16
CA LEU A 61 -13.04 0.45 -14.58
C LEU A 61 -12.58 1.81 -15.12
N GLN A 62 -11.51 1.87 -15.92
CA GLN A 62 -11.08 3.05 -16.67
C GLN A 62 -10.99 4.33 -15.82
N THR A 63 -10.22 4.28 -14.73
CA THR A 63 -9.94 5.43 -13.84
C THR A 63 -9.17 6.56 -14.55
N GLY A 64 -8.41 6.23 -15.61
CA GLY A 64 -7.52 7.15 -16.30
C GLY A 64 -6.21 7.42 -15.55
N VAL A 65 -5.95 6.69 -14.47
CA VAL A 65 -4.69 6.73 -13.69
C VAL A 65 -4.18 5.29 -13.46
N PRO A 66 -2.88 5.07 -13.19
CA PRO A 66 -2.33 3.73 -13.06
C PRO A 66 -2.92 2.92 -11.90
N TRP A 67 -3.04 1.61 -12.12
CA TRP A 67 -3.34 0.64 -11.07
C TRP A 67 -2.06 -0.01 -10.56
N ILE A 68 -2.03 -0.32 -9.26
CA ILE A 68 -0.91 -0.96 -8.58
C ILE A 68 -1.36 -2.22 -7.82
N MET A 69 -0.42 -3.13 -7.55
CA MET A 69 -0.57 -4.28 -6.64
C MET A 69 0.70 -4.43 -5.79
N CYS A 70 0.57 -4.29 -4.46
CA CYS A 70 1.69 -4.46 -3.54
C CYS A 70 2.01 -5.95 -3.31
N LYS A 71 3.31 -6.27 -3.22
CA LYS A 71 3.85 -7.64 -3.17
C LYS A 71 3.17 -8.61 -4.15
N GLN A 72 3.10 -8.23 -5.43
CA GLN A 72 2.56 -9.08 -6.50
C GLN A 72 3.52 -9.07 -7.70
N ALA A 73 4.56 -9.90 -7.65
CA ALA A 73 5.63 -9.97 -8.67
C ALA A 73 5.12 -10.34 -10.07
N ASP A 74 4.01 -11.08 -10.20
CA ASP A 74 3.39 -11.44 -11.47
C ASP A 74 2.20 -10.54 -11.86
N ALA A 75 2.04 -9.37 -11.23
CA ALA A 75 0.98 -8.40 -11.56
C ALA A 75 0.96 -8.11 -13.08
N PRO A 76 -0.15 -8.42 -13.79
CA PRO A 76 -0.19 -8.38 -15.24
C PRO A 76 -0.29 -6.94 -15.76
N ASP A 77 0.28 -6.70 -16.94
CA ASP A 77 0.20 -5.39 -17.60
C ASP A 77 -1.26 -4.93 -17.81
N PRO A 78 -1.57 -3.63 -17.62
CA PRO A 78 -0.65 -2.52 -17.30
C PRO A 78 -0.41 -2.27 -15.80
N VAL A 79 -0.78 -3.19 -14.90
CA VAL A 79 -0.70 -2.99 -13.44
C VAL A 79 0.76 -2.98 -12.95
N ILE A 80 1.11 -2.04 -12.07
CA ILE A 80 2.47 -1.91 -11.52
C ILE A 80 2.60 -2.71 -10.23
N ASN A 81 3.59 -3.62 -10.15
CA ASN A 81 3.92 -4.30 -8.90
C ASN A 81 4.75 -3.38 -7.99
N THR A 82 4.45 -3.37 -6.69
CA THR A 82 5.08 -2.44 -5.73
C THR A 82 5.63 -3.18 -4.50
N CYS A 83 6.54 -2.52 -3.78
CA CYS A 83 7.17 -3.09 -2.59
C CYS A 83 6.55 -2.57 -1.29
N ASN A 84 6.46 -3.46 -0.29
CA ASN A 84 6.11 -3.18 1.10
C ASN A 84 7.20 -3.76 2.02
N GLY A 85 7.54 -3.04 3.09
CA GLY A 85 8.54 -3.46 4.06
C GLY A 85 9.34 -2.28 4.63
N MET A 86 10.28 -2.54 5.52
CA MET A 86 11.19 -1.51 6.06
C MET A 86 12.34 -1.16 5.10
N ARG A 87 12.72 -2.08 4.20
CA ARG A 87 14.00 -2.04 3.47
C ARG A 87 13.88 -2.29 1.96
N CYS A 88 12.87 -1.73 1.29
CA CYS A 88 12.68 -1.96 -0.14
C CYS A 88 13.86 -1.50 -1.03
N GLY A 89 14.71 -0.57 -0.55
CA GLY A 89 16.00 -0.26 -1.19
C GLY A 89 17.01 -1.42 -1.21
N GLU A 90 16.77 -2.48 -0.46
CA GLU A 90 17.57 -3.72 -0.41
C GLU A 90 16.79 -4.93 -0.90
N THR A 91 15.52 -5.03 -0.51
CA THR A 91 14.69 -6.24 -0.69
C THR A 91 13.83 -6.23 -1.95
N PHE A 92 13.61 -5.08 -2.60
CA PHE A 92 12.84 -5.05 -3.84
C PHE A 92 13.71 -5.46 -5.02
N ALA A 93 13.36 -6.57 -5.67
CA ALA A 93 14.00 -7.01 -6.91
C ALA A 93 13.78 -6.03 -8.09
N GLY A 94 12.80 -5.13 -7.97
CA GLY A 94 12.40 -4.17 -9.00
C GLY A 94 11.01 -4.44 -9.57
N PRO A 95 10.53 -3.54 -10.44
CA PRO A 95 9.30 -3.74 -11.19
C PRO A 95 9.44 -4.93 -12.15
N ASN A 96 8.33 -5.64 -12.40
CA ASN A 96 8.29 -6.85 -13.22
C ASN A 96 8.33 -6.60 -14.74
N SER A 97 8.59 -5.36 -15.15
CA SER A 97 8.79 -4.93 -16.54
C SER A 97 9.69 -3.69 -16.55
N PRO A 98 10.63 -3.56 -17.50
CA PRO A 98 11.52 -2.39 -17.58
C PRO A 98 10.80 -1.07 -17.88
N ASN A 99 9.53 -1.15 -18.32
CA ASN A 99 8.70 0.03 -18.64
C ASN A 99 7.85 0.51 -17.44
N LYS A 100 8.01 -0.10 -16.25
CA LYS A 100 7.27 0.24 -15.03
C LYS A 100 8.18 0.95 -14.03
N PRO A 101 7.65 1.90 -13.23
CA PRO A 101 8.43 2.61 -12.20
C PRO A 101 8.67 1.75 -10.95
N SER A 102 9.78 1.99 -10.26
CA SER A 102 10.02 1.46 -8.91
C SER A 102 9.21 2.24 -7.88
N ILE A 103 8.25 1.58 -7.23
CA ILE A 103 7.32 2.16 -6.26
C ILE A 103 7.38 1.38 -4.93
N TRP A 104 7.51 2.11 -3.82
CA TRP A 104 7.44 1.61 -2.44
C TRP A 104 6.13 2.10 -1.79
N THR A 105 5.15 1.22 -1.70
CA THR A 105 3.78 1.51 -1.20
C THR A 105 3.69 1.57 0.32
N GLU A 106 4.50 0.79 1.04
CA GLU A 106 4.53 0.81 2.51
C GLU A 106 5.96 0.77 3.03
N ASN A 107 6.54 1.94 3.31
CA ASN A 107 7.73 2.08 4.14
C ASN A 107 7.29 2.04 5.60
N TRP A 108 7.44 0.86 6.23
CA TRP A 108 6.94 0.64 7.59
C TRP A 108 7.70 1.49 8.61
N THR A 109 7.10 2.58 9.09
CA THR A 109 7.70 3.53 10.04
C THR A 109 7.82 2.95 11.46
N SER A 110 7.00 1.96 11.77
CA SER A 110 6.98 1.19 13.01
C SER A 110 6.27 -0.14 12.74
N PHE A 111 5.72 -0.80 13.76
CA PHE A 111 4.83 -1.94 13.64
C PHE A 111 3.62 -1.74 14.55
N TYR A 112 2.47 -2.33 14.20
CA TYR A 112 1.29 -2.27 15.06
C TYR A 112 1.56 -2.97 16.40
N GLN A 113 1.05 -2.42 17.50
CA GLN A 113 1.22 -2.98 18.83
C GLN A 113 0.01 -3.87 19.20
N VAL A 114 0.29 -5.00 19.84
CA VAL A 114 -0.72 -5.95 20.36
C VAL A 114 -0.87 -5.80 21.87
N TYR A 115 -2.02 -6.18 22.41
CA TYR A 115 -2.25 -6.09 23.87
C TYR A 115 -1.20 -6.92 24.64
N GLY A 116 -0.46 -6.26 25.54
CA GLY A 116 0.61 -6.87 26.33
C GLY A 116 1.97 -6.99 25.63
N GLY A 117 2.12 -6.49 24.40
CA GLY A 117 3.42 -6.36 23.73
C GLY A 117 3.99 -4.94 23.85
N ASP A 118 5.31 -4.82 23.75
CA ASP A 118 6.03 -3.54 23.70
C ASP A 118 5.93 -2.87 22.31
N PRO A 119 6.06 -1.54 22.21
CA PRO A 119 6.07 -0.84 20.92
C PRO A 119 7.37 -1.12 20.15
N TYR A 120 7.26 -1.29 18.83
CA TYR A 120 8.43 -1.42 17.95
C TYR A 120 8.95 -0.05 17.54
N ILE A 121 10.12 0.35 18.04
CA ILE A 121 10.76 1.61 17.66
C ILE A 121 11.66 1.40 16.44
N ARG A 122 11.51 2.26 15.43
CA ARG A 122 12.40 2.36 14.27
C ARG A 122 12.90 3.80 14.20
N SER A 123 14.23 4.00 14.18
CA SER A 123 14.77 5.36 14.27
C SER A 123 14.59 6.14 12.97
N ALA A 124 14.56 7.47 13.08
CA ALA A 124 14.46 8.37 11.94
C ALA A 124 15.64 8.18 10.96
N GLU A 125 16.83 7.83 11.45
CA GLU A 125 18.01 7.56 10.61
C GLU A 125 17.89 6.27 9.80
N ASP A 126 17.36 5.17 10.34
CA ASP A 126 17.12 3.93 9.59
C ASP A 126 16.06 4.16 8.50
N ILE A 127 14.98 4.88 8.84
CA ILE A 127 13.94 5.30 7.87
C ILE A 127 14.58 6.15 6.75
N ALA A 128 15.30 7.21 7.10
CA ALA A 128 15.92 8.12 6.14
C ALA A 128 16.97 7.41 5.25
N TYR A 129 17.79 6.54 5.85
CA TYR A 129 18.79 5.74 5.13
C TYR A 129 18.14 4.86 4.07
N HIS A 130 17.11 4.08 4.42
CA HIS A 130 16.48 3.19 3.45
C HIS A 130 15.67 3.94 2.38
N VAL A 131 15.09 5.11 2.69
CA VAL A 131 14.49 6.00 1.68
C VAL A 131 15.56 6.51 0.70
N ALA A 132 16.68 7.02 1.19
CA ALA A 132 17.78 7.49 0.35
C ALA A 132 18.38 6.34 -0.51
N LEU A 133 18.52 5.14 0.06
CA LEU A 133 18.98 3.95 -0.65
C LEU A 133 18.00 3.51 -1.74
N PHE A 134 16.69 3.58 -1.50
CA PHE A 134 15.68 3.28 -2.51
C PHE A 134 15.70 4.31 -3.66
N VAL A 135 15.71 5.61 -3.33
CA VAL A 135 15.73 6.70 -4.33
C VAL A 135 17.01 6.67 -5.17
N SER A 136 18.19 6.48 -4.55
CA SER A 136 19.47 6.38 -5.27
C SER A 136 19.57 5.18 -6.23
N LYS A 137 18.72 4.16 -6.06
CA LYS A 137 18.56 3.02 -6.97
C LYS A 137 17.45 3.22 -8.02
N GLY A 138 17.00 4.45 -8.25
CA GLY A 138 15.92 4.77 -9.20
C GLY A 138 14.51 4.60 -8.64
N GLY A 139 14.36 4.50 -7.31
CA GLY A 139 13.08 4.57 -6.62
C GLY A 139 12.38 5.91 -6.88
N SER A 140 11.12 5.85 -7.30
CA SER A 140 10.38 7.01 -7.83
C SER A 140 9.15 7.43 -7.03
N TYR A 141 8.72 6.59 -6.08
CA TYR A 141 7.64 6.87 -5.13
C TYR A 141 7.90 6.12 -3.83
N VAL A 142 7.73 6.79 -2.69
CA VAL A 142 7.77 6.18 -1.35
C VAL A 142 6.60 6.72 -0.53
N ASN A 143 5.82 5.83 0.07
CA ASN A 143 4.78 6.17 1.04
C ASN A 143 5.14 5.63 2.44
N TYR A 144 4.97 6.46 3.46
CA TYR A 144 5.22 6.09 4.86
C TYR A 144 3.98 5.40 5.46
N TYR A 145 4.15 4.16 5.91
CA TYR A 145 3.09 3.38 6.54
C TYR A 145 3.46 3.14 8.02
N MET A 146 2.97 3.93 8.98
CA MET A 146 2.06 5.07 8.84
C MET A 146 2.82 6.39 8.90
N TYR A 147 2.31 7.41 8.19
CA TYR A 147 2.72 8.81 8.40
C TYR A 147 2.01 9.42 9.62
N HIS A 148 0.73 9.09 9.78
CA HIS A 148 -0.08 9.24 10.99
C HIS A 148 -0.92 7.96 11.10
N GLY A 149 -0.92 7.30 12.26
CA GLY A 149 -1.73 6.11 12.49
C GLY A 149 -3.05 6.39 13.18
N GLY A 150 -3.04 7.20 14.26
CA GLY A 150 -4.23 7.58 15.00
C GLY A 150 -4.78 6.47 15.90
N THR A 151 -6.11 6.34 15.97
CA THR A 151 -6.79 5.46 16.94
C THR A 151 -7.78 4.51 16.29
N ASN A 152 -7.73 3.23 16.67
CA ASN A 152 -8.74 2.21 16.40
C ASN A 152 -10.00 2.43 17.24
N PHE A 153 -10.78 3.48 16.93
CA PHE A 153 -11.99 3.83 17.68
C PHE A 153 -13.07 2.74 17.66
N GLY A 154 -13.87 2.69 18.73
CA GLY A 154 -15.06 1.85 18.81
C GLY A 154 -14.74 0.37 19.02
N ARG A 155 -15.41 -0.51 18.26
CA ARG A 155 -15.36 -1.98 18.47
C ARG A 155 -15.43 -2.80 17.16
N THR A 156 -15.13 -2.18 16.04
CA THR A 156 -15.16 -2.79 14.69
C THR A 156 -13.95 -2.39 13.83
N SER A 157 -12.94 -1.76 14.44
CA SER A 157 -11.77 -1.18 13.75
C SER A 157 -10.54 -2.08 13.83
N SER A 158 -10.35 -2.79 14.95
CA SER A 158 -9.22 -3.70 15.17
C SER A 158 -9.63 -5.06 15.75
N ALA A 159 -8.75 -6.05 15.57
CA ALA A 159 -8.78 -7.33 16.26
C ALA A 159 -7.34 -7.67 16.70
N TYR A 160 -7.15 -8.04 17.96
CA TYR A 160 -5.85 -8.33 18.62
C TYR A 160 -4.81 -7.18 18.67
N VAL A 161 -4.99 -6.11 17.90
CA VAL A 161 -4.22 -4.85 17.95
C VAL A 161 -4.82 -3.91 19.02
N ILE A 162 -3.98 -3.12 19.69
CA ILE A 162 -4.43 -2.15 20.70
C ILE A 162 -5.28 -1.01 20.13
N THR A 163 -5.89 -0.21 21.01
CA THR A 163 -6.67 0.97 20.63
C THR A 163 -5.83 2.02 19.91
N SER A 164 -4.61 2.30 20.39
CA SER A 164 -3.65 3.13 19.66
C SER A 164 -3.18 2.46 18.37
N TYR A 165 -2.91 3.23 17.32
CA TYR A 165 -2.43 2.71 16.05
C TYR A 165 -1.22 3.49 15.56
N TYR A 166 -0.06 2.83 15.47
CA TYR A 166 1.20 3.43 15.00
C TYR A 166 1.54 4.78 15.66
N ASP A 167 1.48 4.86 17.00
CA ASP A 167 1.87 6.06 17.77
C ASP A 167 3.33 6.51 17.53
N GLN A 168 4.17 5.57 17.09
CA GLN A 168 5.58 5.81 16.72
C GLN A 168 5.74 6.29 15.26
N ALA A 169 4.67 6.72 14.62
CA ALA A 169 4.70 7.38 13.32
C ALA A 169 5.24 8.83 13.43
N PRO A 170 5.62 9.48 12.30
CA PRO A 170 6.04 10.88 12.27
C PRO A 170 5.04 11.88 12.89
N LEU A 171 3.75 11.55 12.83
CA LEU A 171 2.70 12.18 13.64
C LEU A 171 2.14 11.13 14.61
N ASP A 172 2.15 11.47 15.90
CA ASP A 172 1.67 10.59 16.99
C ASP A 172 0.16 10.29 16.89
N GLU A 173 -0.37 9.47 17.81
CA GLU A 173 -1.82 9.15 17.86
C GLU A 173 -2.72 10.39 17.90
N TYR A 174 -2.24 11.50 18.45
CA TYR A 174 -2.97 12.74 18.66
C TYR A 174 -2.74 13.79 17.55
N GLY A 175 -1.88 13.47 16.57
CA GLY A 175 -1.54 14.34 15.44
C GLY A 175 -0.43 15.36 15.73
N THR A 176 0.31 15.22 16.83
CA THR A 176 1.48 16.03 17.16
C THR A 176 2.70 15.52 16.42
N THR A 177 3.65 16.41 16.09
CA THR A 177 4.95 15.99 15.54
C THR A 177 5.71 15.13 16.55
N ASN A 178 6.02 13.90 16.15
CA ASN A 178 6.90 13.05 16.92
C ASN A 178 8.36 13.51 16.73
N LEU A 179 9.04 13.84 17.83
CA LEU A 179 10.39 14.45 17.83
C LEU A 179 11.50 13.44 18.16
N LEU A 180 11.22 12.14 18.02
CA LEU A 180 12.14 11.02 18.23
C LEU A 180 13.15 10.84 17.08
#